data_AF-A0A948YI95-F1
#
_entry.id   AF-A0A948YI95-F1
#
_cell.length_a   1.000
_cell.length_b   1.000
_cell.length_c   1.000
_cell.angle_alpha   90.00
_cell.angle_beta   90.00
_cell.angle_gamma   90.00
#
_symmetry.space_group_name_H-M   'P 1'
#
loop_
_entity.id
_entity.type
_entity.pdbx_description
1 polymer ?
#
loop_
_entity_poly.entity_id
_entity_poly.type
_entity_poly.pdbx_seq_one_letter_code
_entity_poly.pdbx_strand_id
1 'polypeptide(L)' 'ITKKRVKVTVERADVCVVPAAAVIGESVVAFELANALIEKFGGDSISEMQRNYRGYLKYLKQR' A
#
# COMPACT_ATOMS: atom_id res chain seq x y z
N ILE A 1 1.35 20.96 37.22
CA ILE A 1 1.25 19.53 36.82
C ILE A 1 1.83 18.69 37.96
N THR A 2 1.04 17.79 38.55
CA THR A 2 1.26 17.20 39.89
C THR A 2 2.42 16.22 40.02
N LYS A 3 3.08 15.79 38.91
CA LYS A 3 4.27 14.89 38.86
C LYS A 3 4.15 13.57 39.66
N LYS A 4 2.99 13.27 40.23
CA LYS A 4 2.72 12.02 40.93
C LYS A 4 2.59 10.89 39.92
N ARG A 5 3.18 9.74 40.23
CA ARG A 5 2.99 8.53 39.43
C ARG A 5 1.53 8.10 39.51
N VAL A 6 0.91 7.87 38.36
CA VAL A 6 -0.44 7.33 38.20
C VAL A 6 -0.38 6.17 37.23
N LYS A 7 -1.17 5.12 37.47
CA LYS A 7 -1.31 4.01 36.51
C LYS A 7 -2.16 4.50 35.33
N VAL A 8 -1.76 4.12 34.13
CA VAL A 8 -2.54 4.36 32.91
C VAL A 8 -3.72 3.37 32.85
N THR A 9 -4.84 3.81 32.27
CA THR A 9 -5.97 2.93 31.95
C THR A 9 -5.58 2.00 30.80
N VAL A 10 -5.98 0.73 30.87
CA VAL A 10 -5.72 -0.25 29.81
C VAL A 10 -6.84 -0.16 28.78
N GLU A 11 -6.53 0.35 27.59
CA GLU A 11 -7.51 0.51 26.50
C GLU A 11 -7.64 -0.74 25.62
N ARG A 12 -6.55 -1.50 25.44
CA ARG A 12 -6.50 -2.74 24.66
C ARG A 12 -5.65 -3.79 25.36
N ALA A 13 -6.04 -5.06 25.21
CA ALA A 13 -5.43 -6.20 25.88
C ALA A 13 -4.72 -7.19 24.93
N ASP A 14 -4.60 -6.85 23.64
CA ASP A 14 -3.96 -7.74 22.66
C ASP A 14 -2.48 -7.93 22.96
N VAL A 15 -2.03 -9.19 23.01
CA VAL A 15 -0.61 -9.53 23.22
C VAL A 15 0.21 -9.31 21.95
N CYS A 16 -0.38 -9.57 20.77
CA CYS A 16 0.28 -9.38 19.47
C CYS A 16 -0.74 -9.01 18.39
N VAL A 17 -0.42 -7.98 17.59
CA VAL A 17 -1.29 -7.45 16.52
C VAL A 17 -0.59 -7.55 15.16
N VAL A 18 0.60 -8.17 15.11
CA VAL A 18 1.44 -8.25 13.91
C VAL A 18 0.73 -8.89 12.70
N PRO A 19 -0.05 -9.99 12.84
CA PRO A 19 -0.75 -10.57 11.70
C PRO A 19 -1.80 -9.62 11.10
N ALA A 20 -2.54 -8.88 11.95
CA ALA A 20 -3.51 -7.89 11.48
C ALA A 20 -2.81 -6.69 10.82
N ALA A 21 -1.66 -6.28 11.35
CA ALA A 21 -0.83 -5.23 10.74
C ALA A 21 -0.29 -5.63 9.36
N ALA A 22 -0.04 -6.92 9.11
CA ALA A 22 0.41 -7.41 7.80
C ALA A 22 -0.64 -7.17 6.70
N VAL A 23 -1.92 -7.43 6.97
CA VAL A 23 -3.03 -7.18 6.02
C VAL A 23 -3.14 -5.68 5.67
N ILE A 24 -2.94 -4.81 6.67
CA ILE A 24 -2.89 -3.36 6.46
C ILE A 24 -1.68 -3.02 5.57
N GLY A 25 -0.52 -3.60 5.85
CA GLY A 25 0.69 -3.43 5.06
C GLY A 25 0.49 -3.80 3.59
N GLU A 26 -0.08 -4.97 3.30
CA GLU A 26 -0.41 -5.40 1.94
C GLU A 26 -1.34 -4.43 1.23
N SER A 27 -2.35 -3.92 1.93
CA SER A 27 -3.32 -2.97 1.39
C SER A 27 -2.67 -1.63 1.03
N VAL A 28 -1.81 -1.11 1.92
CA VAL A 28 -1.07 0.13 1.68
C VAL A 28 -0.12 -0.02 0.49
N VAL A 29 0.60 -1.15 0.39
CA VAL A 29 1.48 -1.41 -0.76
C VAL A 29 0.69 -1.52 -2.05
N ALA A 30 -0.45 -2.22 -2.06
CA ALA A 30 -1.29 -2.33 -3.24
C ALA A 30 -1.79 -0.96 -3.73
N PHE A 31 -2.15 -0.06 -2.81
CA PHE A 31 -2.56 1.30 -3.14
C PHE A 31 -1.44 2.12 -3.79
N GLU A 32 -0.23 2.08 -3.21
CA GLU A 32 0.91 2.80 -3.79
C GLU A 32 1.37 2.21 -5.13
N LEU A 33 1.30 0.89 -5.30
CA LEU A 33 1.54 0.26 -6.61
C LEU A 33 0.52 0.73 -7.66
N ALA A 34 -0.76 0.86 -7.29
CA ALA A 34 -1.78 1.39 -8.19
C ALA A 34 -1.48 2.84 -8.60
N ASN A 35 -1.07 3.70 -7.66
CA ASN A 35 -0.65 5.07 -7.96
C ASN A 35 0.52 5.10 -8.95
N ALA A 36 1.55 4.29 -8.71
CA ALA A 36 2.71 4.21 -9.60
C ALA A 36 2.35 3.68 -11.00
N LEU A 37 1.39 2.75 -11.10
CA LEU A 37 0.88 2.27 -12.39
C LEU A 37 0.13 3.36 -13.15
N ILE A 38 -0.71 4.14 -12.47
CA ILE A 38 -1.43 5.28 -13.06
C ILE A 38 -0.43 6.34 -13.52
N GLU A 39 0.55 6.71 -12.70
CA GLU A 39 1.56 7.71 -13.05
C GLU A 39 2.38 7.30 -14.28
N LYS A 40 2.81 6.03 -14.34
CA LYS A 40 3.67 5.53 -15.42
C LYS A 40 2.92 5.20 -16.70
N PHE A 41 1.75 4.57 -16.61
CA PHE A 41 1.03 4.01 -17.76
C PHE A 41 -0.25 4.77 -18.11
N GLY A 42 -0.78 5.57 -17.19
CA GLY A 42 -2.00 6.36 -17.37
C GLY A 42 -3.20 5.56 -17.84
N GLY A 43 -4.12 6.26 -18.51
CA GLY A 43 -5.29 5.69 -19.15
C GLY A 43 -6.58 5.88 -18.34
N ASP A 44 -7.68 6.06 -19.07
CA ASP A 44 -9.01 6.29 -18.47
C ASP A 44 -9.77 4.97 -18.27
N SER A 45 -9.21 3.85 -18.72
CA SER A 45 -9.74 2.51 -18.52
C SER A 45 -8.63 1.48 -18.28
N ILE A 46 -8.96 0.41 -17.57
CA ILE A 46 -8.01 -0.69 -17.30
C ILE A 46 -7.51 -1.31 -18.61
N SER A 47 -8.37 -1.46 -19.63
CA SER A 47 -7.99 -2.00 -20.93
C SER A 47 -6.94 -1.15 -21.63
N GLU A 48 -7.04 0.17 -21.51
CA GLU A 48 -6.05 1.11 -22.03
C GLU A 48 -4.73 1.04 -21.27
N MET A 49 -4.77 1.09 -19.94
CA MET A 49 -3.56 0.97 -19.10
C MET A 49 -2.83 -0.34 -19.40
N GLN A 50 -3.56 -1.45 -19.55
CA GLN A 50 -2.98 -2.74 -19.94
C GLN A 50 -2.32 -2.73 -21.33
N ARG A 51 -2.91 -2.03 -22.30
CA ARG A 51 -2.31 -1.87 -23.64
C ARG A 51 -1.00 -1.09 -23.53
N ASN A 52 -0.98 0.00 -22.76
CA ASN A 52 0.22 0.82 -22.55
C ASN A 52 1.33 0.03 -21.84
N TYR A 53 0.97 -0.71 -20.78
CA TYR A 53 1.88 -1.62 -20.06
C TYR A 53 2.51 -2.67 -20.97
N ARG A 54 1.68 -3.39 -21.77
CA ARG A 54 2.18 -4.39 -22.72
C ARG A 54 3.07 -3.79 -23.81
N GLY A 55 2.74 -2.58 -24.29
CA GLY A 55 3.57 -1.84 -25.23
C GLY A 55 4.95 -1.54 -24.66
N TYR A 56 5.01 -1.07 -23.42
CA TYR A 56 6.27 -0.84 -22.71
C TYR A 56 7.11 -2.12 -22.57
N LEU A 57 6.49 -3.24 -22.18
CA LEU A 57 7.20 -4.53 -22.10
C LEU A 57 7.73 -4.99 -23.47
N LYS A 58 6.98 -4.78 -24.56
CA LYS A 58 7.43 -5.11 -25.90
C LYS A 58 8.65 -4.26 -26.30
N TYR A 59 8.61 -2.96 -26.02
CA TYR A 59 9.75 -2.06 -26.24
C TYR A 59 10.98 -2.52 -25.48
N LEU A 60 10.85 -2.87 -24.19
CA LEU A 60 11.97 -3.37 -23.38
C LEU A 60 12.60 -4.65 -23.94
N LYS A 61 11.79 -5.54 -24.53
CA LYS A 61 12.28 -6.78 -25.14
C LYS A 61 13.00 -6.58 -26.49
N GLN A 62 12.82 -5.43 -27.12
CA GLN A 62 13.45 -5.08 -28.39
C GLN A 62 14.77 -4.30 -28.20
N ARG A 63 15.10 -3.97 -26.95
CA ARG A 63 16.42 -3.44 -26.55
C ARG A 63 17.32 -4.59 -26.15
#